data_AF-A0A960FT01-F1
#
_entry.id   AF-A0A960FT01-F1
#
_cell.length_a   1.000
_cell.length_b   1.000
_cell.length_c   1.000
_cell.angle_alpha   90.00
_cell.angle_beta   90.00
_cell.angle_gamma   90.00
#
_symmetry.space_group_name_H-M   'P 1'
#
loop_
_entity.id
_entity.type
_entity.pdbx_description
1 polymer ?
#
loop_
_entity_poly.entity_id
_entity_poly.type
_entity_poly.pdbx_seq_one_letter_code
_entity_poly.pdbx_strand_id
1 'polypeptide(L)'
;PDVGAFPPATVGNPLEDYPDERWLDVRRIDELAPVLEDRLDRCADKGFDAVEPDNVDAYASDSGFAITAADQVVFNRWLADAARRRGLSPGLKNAPDLVTELVGDFDWALVEQCLEFEECEAYQPFVDAGAAVFVVEYRGRPDDVCRAARDLTGMTVVLADRDLDGPVDPCP
;
A
#
# COMPACT_ATOMS: atom_id res chain seq x y z
N PRO A 1 -11.60 -5.20 14.75
CA PRO A 1 -12.04 -5.76 16.06
C PRO A 1 -10.92 -6.56 16.76
N ASP A 2 -9.67 -6.14 16.57
CA ASP A 2 -8.47 -6.90 16.91
C ASP A 2 -7.34 -5.99 17.42
N VAL A 3 -7.61 -4.70 17.65
CA VAL A 3 -6.63 -3.72 18.13
C VAL A 3 -5.94 -4.16 19.43
N GLY A 4 -6.67 -4.87 20.31
CA GLY A 4 -6.13 -5.39 21.57
C GLY A 4 -5.23 -6.62 21.42
N ALA A 5 -5.07 -7.17 20.21
CA ALA A 5 -4.19 -8.30 19.95
C ALA A 5 -2.73 -7.86 19.67
N PHE A 6 -2.51 -6.59 19.33
CA PHE A 6 -1.16 -6.06 19.14
C PHE A 6 -0.46 -5.86 20.49
N PRO A 7 0.78 -6.38 20.67
CA PRO A 7 1.54 -6.09 21.87
C PRO A 7 1.79 -4.58 21.99
N PRO A 8 1.62 -3.96 23.18
CA PRO A 8 1.79 -2.52 23.33
C PRO A 8 3.16 -1.99 22.89
N ALA A 9 4.20 -2.83 22.96
CA ALA A 9 5.55 -2.49 22.55
C ALA A 9 5.74 -2.37 21.03
N THR A 10 4.79 -2.86 20.23
CA THR A 10 4.81 -2.73 18.76
C THR A 10 4.01 -1.54 18.26
N VAL A 11 3.33 -0.79 19.12
CA VAL A 11 2.43 0.31 18.75
C VAL A 11 3.13 1.65 18.96
N GLY A 12 3.23 2.44 17.90
CA GLY A 12 3.98 3.68 17.84
C GLY A 12 3.11 4.94 17.91
N ASN A 13 3.60 5.99 17.27
CA ASN A 13 2.92 7.28 17.19
C ASN A 13 1.65 7.21 16.33
N PRO A 14 0.72 8.16 16.52
CA PRO A 14 -0.39 8.38 15.59
C PRO A 14 0.09 8.68 14.17
N LEU A 15 -0.70 8.27 13.17
CA LEU A 15 -0.57 8.79 11.81
C LEU A 15 -1.00 10.26 11.81
N GLU A 16 -0.32 11.12 11.03
CA GLU A 16 -0.48 12.59 11.09
C GLU A 16 -1.94 13.03 10.87
N ASP A 17 -2.59 12.50 9.84
CA ASP A 17 -3.98 12.84 9.48
C ASP A 17 -5.03 11.90 10.09
N TYR A 18 -4.60 10.80 10.73
CA TYR A 18 -5.47 9.74 11.24
C TYR A 18 -5.19 9.50 12.73
N PRO A 19 -5.77 10.33 13.64
CA PRO A 19 -5.43 10.32 15.06
C PRO A 19 -5.89 9.06 15.81
N ASP A 20 -6.71 8.21 15.18
CA ASP A 20 -7.14 6.90 15.71
C ASP A 20 -6.30 5.74 15.16
N GLU A 21 -5.41 6.00 14.20
CA GLU A 21 -4.48 5.01 13.64
C GLU A 21 -3.09 5.18 14.23
N ARG A 22 -2.34 4.08 14.33
CA ARG A 22 -1.01 4.05 14.94
C ARG A 22 -0.06 3.27 14.05
N TRP A 23 1.16 3.76 13.92
CA TRP A 23 2.24 3.03 13.27
C TRP A 23 2.62 1.77 14.05
N LEU A 24 3.11 0.75 13.35
CA LEU A 24 3.60 -0.48 13.95
C LEU A 24 5.12 -0.59 13.83
N ASP A 25 5.81 -1.15 14.83
CA ASP A 25 7.24 -1.46 14.73
C ASP A 25 7.45 -2.68 13.82
N VAL A 26 7.59 -2.42 12.52
CA VAL A 26 7.72 -3.43 11.46
C VAL A 26 8.93 -4.36 11.63
N ARG A 27 9.89 -4.02 12.49
CA ARG A 27 11.04 -4.87 12.83
C ARG A 27 10.63 -6.06 13.72
N ARG A 28 9.47 -6.00 14.37
CA ARG A 28 8.96 -7.02 15.28
C ARG A 28 7.99 -7.98 14.58
N ILE A 29 8.40 -8.51 13.42
CA ILE A 29 7.56 -9.40 12.60
C ILE A 29 6.96 -10.54 13.43
N ASP A 30 7.73 -11.22 14.27
CA ASP A 30 7.23 -12.33 15.09
C ASP A 30 6.09 -11.94 16.04
N GLU A 31 6.07 -10.70 16.52
CA GLU A 31 5.03 -10.17 17.41
C GLU A 31 3.80 -9.68 16.62
N LEU A 32 3.98 -9.19 15.40
CA LEU A 32 2.92 -8.71 14.52
C LEU A 32 2.25 -9.83 13.72
N ALA A 33 3.01 -10.86 13.37
CA ALA A 33 2.62 -11.94 12.47
C ALA A 33 1.31 -12.61 12.88
N PRO A 34 1.07 -13.00 14.15
CA PRO A 34 -0.18 -13.65 14.52
C PRO A 34 -1.43 -12.83 14.20
N VAL A 35 -1.36 -11.50 14.31
CA VAL A 35 -2.51 -10.62 14.05
C VAL A 35 -2.70 -10.40 12.55
N LEU A 36 -1.60 -10.15 11.82
CA LEU A 36 -1.65 -9.89 10.39
C LEU A 36 -1.98 -11.17 9.59
N GLU A 37 -1.45 -12.31 10.01
CA GLU A 37 -1.78 -13.61 9.42
C GLU A 37 -3.24 -13.99 9.64
N ASP A 38 -3.81 -13.74 10.82
CA ASP A 38 -5.25 -13.93 11.07
C ASP A 38 -6.12 -13.00 10.18
N ARG A 39 -5.67 -11.77 9.91
CA ARG A 39 -6.34 -10.89 8.94
C ARG A 39 -6.30 -11.46 7.52
N LEU A 40 -5.15 -11.96 7.09
CA LEU A 40 -4.99 -12.58 5.78
C LEU A 40 -5.79 -13.88 5.66
N ASP A 41 -5.83 -14.71 6.70
CA ASP A 41 -6.66 -15.92 6.75
C ASP A 41 -8.14 -15.58 6.55
N ARG A 42 -8.63 -14.53 7.23
CA ARG A 42 -10.00 -14.04 7.04
C ARG A 42 -10.25 -13.51 5.62
N CYS A 43 -9.25 -12.91 4.97
CA CYS A 43 -9.39 -12.50 3.57
C CYS A 43 -9.52 -13.73 2.65
N ALA A 44 -8.67 -14.74 2.84
CA ALA A 44 -8.75 -15.99 2.09
C ALA A 44 -10.09 -16.72 2.31
N ASP A 45 -10.54 -16.84 3.56
CA ASP A 45 -11.81 -17.49 3.93
C ASP A 45 -13.04 -16.79 3.33
N LYS A 46 -12.95 -15.47 3.12
CA LYS A 46 -14.00 -14.68 2.46
C LYS A 46 -13.95 -14.78 0.94
N GLY A 47 -12.94 -15.41 0.37
CA GLY A 47 -12.77 -15.58 -1.07
C GLY A 47 -12.30 -14.32 -1.79
N PHE A 48 -11.55 -13.43 -1.11
CA PHE A 48 -10.87 -12.34 -1.81
C PHE A 48 -9.78 -12.89 -2.73
N ASP A 49 -9.59 -12.27 -3.89
CA ASP A 49 -8.53 -12.63 -4.84
C ASP A 49 -7.19 -11.98 -4.49
N ALA A 50 -7.23 -10.80 -3.86
CA ALA A 50 -6.08 -9.95 -3.62
C ALA A 50 -6.20 -9.19 -2.29
N VAL A 51 -5.07 -8.71 -1.80
CA VAL A 51 -4.98 -7.82 -0.63
C VAL A 51 -4.03 -6.68 -0.93
N GLU A 52 -4.37 -5.50 -0.42
CA GLU A 52 -3.53 -4.32 -0.39
C GLU A 52 -3.28 -3.99 1.08
N PRO A 53 -2.09 -4.31 1.61
CA PRO A 53 -1.73 -3.91 2.95
C PRO A 53 -1.29 -2.44 2.96
N ASP A 54 -2.08 -1.61 3.63
CA ASP A 54 -1.83 -0.18 3.74
C ASP A 54 -0.70 0.16 4.74
N ASN A 55 -0.19 1.39 4.68
CA ASN A 55 0.80 1.95 5.61
C ASN A 55 2.11 1.12 5.67
N VAL A 56 2.60 0.71 4.51
CA VAL A 56 3.83 -0.10 4.32
C VAL A 56 5.08 0.75 4.04
N ASP A 57 5.08 1.99 4.53
CA ASP A 57 6.08 3.03 4.33
C ASP A 57 6.45 3.78 5.63
N ALA A 58 6.31 3.12 6.79
CA ALA A 58 6.58 3.69 8.11
C ALA A 58 7.99 4.28 8.29
N TYR A 59 8.97 3.83 7.49
CA TYR A 59 10.34 4.37 7.45
C TYR A 59 10.40 5.84 7.03
N ALA A 60 9.40 6.32 6.29
CA ALA A 60 9.30 7.69 5.80
C ALA A 60 8.50 8.61 6.74
N SER A 61 8.04 8.10 7.89
CA SER A 61 7.13 8.79 8.82
C SER A 61 7.69 8.86 10.24
N ASP A 62 7.15 9.78 11.06
CA ASP A 62 7.40 9.80 12.52
C ASP A 62 6.61 8.70 13.23
N SER A 63 6.99 7.45 12.98
CA SER A 63 6.37 6.27 13.59
C SER A 63 6.58 6.14 15.10
N GLY A 64 7.49 6.94 15.68
CA GLY A 64 7.99 6.73 17.05
C GLY A 64 9.04 5.62 17.15
N PHE A 65 9.41 5.00 16.02
CA PHE A 65 10.45 3.97 15.93
C PHE A 65 11.54 4.39 14.94
N ALA A 66 12.77 3.96 15.21
CA ALA A 66 13.87 4.09 14.26
C ALA A 66 13.80 2.94 13.23
N ILE A 67 12.83 3.03 12.31
CA ILE A 67 12.64 2.10 11.19
C ILE A 67 13.45 2.60 10.00
N THR A 68 14.29 1.74 9.43
CA THR A 68 15.03 2.06 8.20
C THR A 68 14.27 1.55 6.97
N ALA A 69 14.60 2.08 5.78
CA ALA A 69 14.10 1.54 4.51
C ALA A 69 14.37 0.03 4.37
N ALA A 70 15.54 -0.44 4.81
CA ALA A 70 15.88 -1.87 4.79
C ALA A 70 14.99 -2.71 5.73
N ASP A 71 14.63 -2.18 6.91
CA ASP A 71 13.68 -2.83 7.81
C ASP A 71 12.29 -2.93 7.16
N GLN A 72 11.85 -1.86 6.50
CA GLN A 72 10.58 -1.84 5.78
C GLN A 72 10.56 -2.86 4.63
N VAL A 73 11.64 -2.94 3.84
CA VAL A 73 11.75 -3.93 2.77
C VAL A 73 11.65 -5.35 3.32
N VAL A 74 12.31 -5.66 4.44
CA VAL A 74 12.20 -6.99 5.07
C VAL A 74 10.75 -7.30 5.49
N PHE A 75 10.06 -6.34 6.10
CA PHE A 75 8.66 -6.50 6.48
C PHE A 75 7.73 -6.67 5.27
N ASN A 76 7.87 -5.81 4.25
CA ASN A 76 7.02 -5.84 3.06
C ASN A 76 7.17 -7.16 2.29
N ARG A 77 8.39 -7.69 2.17
CA ARG A 77 8.64 -9.03 1.58
C ARG A 77 7.96 -10.14 2.37
N TRP A 78 8.10 -10.13 3.69
CA TRP A 78 7.44 -11.11 4.55
C TRP A 78 5.91 -11.05 4.39
N LEU A 79 5.34 -9.85 4.33
CA LEU A 79 3.90 -9.63 4.21
C LEU A 79 3.37 -10.11 2.86
N ALA A 80 4.07 -9.81 1.76
CA ALA A 80 3.75 -10.31 0.43
C ALA A 80 3.78 -11.85 0.37
N ASP A 81 4.82 -12.48 0.93
CA ASP A 81 4.90 -13.95 1.00
C ASP A 81 3.79 -14.53 1.89
N ALA A 82 3.47 -13.89 3.01
CA ALA A 82 2.38 -14.31 3.90
C ALA A 82 1.01 -14.29 3.22
N ALA A 83 0.74 -13.30 2.37
CA ALA A 83 -0.45 -13.23 1.54
C ALA A 83 -0.44 -14.34 0.46
N ARG A 84 0.69 -14.51 -0.24
CA ARG A 84 0.82 -15.49 -1.32
C ARG A 84 0.65 -16.92 -0.84
N ARG A 85 1.15 -17.27 0.36
CA ARG A 85 0.93 -18.59 1.00
C ARG A 85 -0.55 -18.90 1.23
N ARG A 86 -1.41 -17.89 1.26
CA ARG A 86 -2.87 -18.01 1.45
C ARG A 86 -3.64 -17.91 0.12
N GLY A 87 -2.95 -17.90 -1.01
CA GLY A 87 -3.57 -17.77 -2.33
C GLY A 87 -4.07 -16.36 -2.65
N LEU A 88 -3.63 -15.36 -1.89
CA LEU A 88 -3.98 -13.95 -2.09
C LEU A 88 -2.88 -13.26 -2.90
N SER A 89 -3.26 -12.49 -3.92
CA SER A 89 -2.35 -11.64 -4.69
C SER A 89 -2.01 -10.35 -3.90
N PRO A 90 -0.75 -10.10 -3.50
CA PRO A 90 -0.39 -8.90 -2.75
C PRO A 90 -0.13 -7.69 -3.67
N GLY A 91 -0.74 -6.55 -3.36
CA GLY A 91 -0.44 -5.24 -3.98
C GLY A 91 0.47 -4.37 -3.10
N LEU A 92 1.44 -3.70 -3.70
CA LEU A 92 2.27 -2.71 -3.00
C LEU A 92 1.50 -1.38 -2.93
N LYS A 93 1.24 -0.89 -1.71
CA LYS A 93 0.69 0.43 -1.49
C LYS A 93 1.78 1.48 -1.39
N ASN A 94 1.72 2.52 -2.23
CA ASN A 94 2.64 3.65 -2.24
C ASN A 94 4.13 3.20 -2.18
N ALA A 95 4.92 3.79 -1.27
CA ALA A 95 6.35 3.49 -1.06
C ALA A 95 7.23 3.61 -2.33
N PRO A 96 7.21 4.75 -3.05
CA PRO A 96 7.88 4.90 -4.35
C PRO A 96 9.38 4.60 -4.29
N ASP A 97 10.06 4.99 -3.21
CA ASP A 97 11.51 4.76 -3.04
C ASP A 97 11.88 3.27 -2.89
N LEU A 98 10.91 2.41 -2.55
CA LEU A 98 11.13 0.97 -2.36
C LEU A 98 10.74 0.14 -3.58
N VAL A 99 10.14 0.73 -4.62
CA VAL A 99 9.60 0.01 -5.79
C VAL A 99 10.65 -0.89 -6.43
N THR A 100 11.87 -0.37 -6.66
CA THR A 100 12.94 -1.15 -7.31
C THR A 100 13.34 -2.38 -6.50
N GLU A 101 13.24 -2.32 -5.16
CA GLU A 101 13.56 -3.46 -4.29
C GLU A 101 12.41 -4.47 -4.17
N LEU A 102 11.15 -4.03 -4.35
CA LEU A 102 9.96 -4.80 -4.03
C LEU A 102 9.13 -5.25 -5.25
N VAL A 103 9.43 -4.76 -6.45
CA VAL A 103 8.69 -5.09 -7.68
C VAL A 103 8.59 -6.60 -7.96
N GLY A 104 9.55 -7.40 -7.52
CA GLY A 104 9.53 -8.85 -7.66
C GLY A 104 8.73 -9.60 -6.59
N ASP A 105 8.34 -8.92 -5.51
CA ASP A 105 7.67 -9.51 -4.36
C ASP A 105 6.13 -9.33 -4.43
N PHE A 106 5.67 -8.22 -5.03
CA PHE A 106 4.26 -7.85 -5.19
C PHE A 106 3.76 -8.10 -6.62
N ASP A 107 2.46 -8.39 -6.77
CA ASP A 107 1.84 -8.70 -8.06
C ASP A 107 1.34 -7.47 -8.83
N TRP A 108 1.15 -6.34 -8.13
CA TRP A 108 0.62 -5.08 -8.64
C TRP A 108 0.92 -3.95 -7.63
N ALA A 109 0.67 -2.70 -8.01
CA ALA A 109 0.79 -1.54 -7.13
C ALA A 109 -0.52 -0.74 -7.05
N LEU A 110 -0.84 -0.22 -5.87
CA LEU A 110 -1.86 0.80 -5.63
C LEU A 110 -1.18 2.07 -5.16
N VAL A 111 -1.42 3.17 -5.86
CA VAL A 111 -0.69 4.41 -5.67
C VAL A 111 -1.66 5.56 -5.53
N GLU A 112 -1.50 6.35 -4.49
CA GLU A 112 -2.29 7.54 -4.27
C GLU A 112 -1.53 8.77 -4.75
N GLN A 113 -2.20 9.62 -5.53
CA GLN A 113 -1.77 10.97 -5.84
C GLN A 113 -0.43 11.11 -6.58
N CYS A 114 0.00 10.11 -7.34
CA CYS A 114 1.27 10.18 -8.05
C CYS A 114 1.31 11.29 -9.10
N LEU A 115 0.16 11.71 -9.66
CA LEU A 115 0.12 12.84 -10.60
C LEU A 115 0.26 14.17 -9.86
N GLU A 116 -0.40 14.32 -8.70
CA GLU A 116 -0.30 15.52 -7.87
C GLU A 116 1.13 15.74 -7.36
N PHE A 117 1.83 14.66 -7.01
CA PHE A 117 3.19 14.71 -6.46
C PHE A 117 4.30 14.50 -7.51
N GLU A 118 3.96 14.30 -8.78
CA GLU A 118 4.92 14.01 -9.86
C GLU A 118 5.78 12.74 -9.62
N GLU A 119 5.18 11.72 -9.01
CA GLU A 119 5.86 10.49 -8.58
C GLU A 119 5.53 9.25 -9.44
N CYS A 120 4.66 9.37 -10.46
CA CYS A 120 4.20 8.20 -11.21
C CYS A 120 5.33 7.42 -11.89
N GLU A 121 6.40 8.09 -12.33
CA GLU A 121 7.56 7.43 -12.97
C GLU A 121 8.23 6.40 -12.05
N ALA A 122 8.15 6.57 -10.73
CA ALA A 122 8.73 5.63 -9.76
C ALA A 122 8.12 4.21 -9.88
N TYR A 123 6.90 4.09 -10.42
CA TYR A 123 6.17 2.83 -10.56
C TYR A 123 6.34 2.17 -11.94
N GLN A 124 7.12 2.78 -12.85
CA GLN A 124 7.44 2.19 -14.15
C GLN A 124 8.04 0.76 -14.05
N PRO A 125 8.83 0.39 -13.02
CA PRO A 125 9.30 -0.99 -12.87
C PRO A 125 8.17 -2.03 -12.80
N PHE A 126 7.02 -1.72 -12.19
CA PHE A 126 5.86 -2.62 -12.20
C PHE A 126 5.29 -2.77 -13.61
N VAL A 127 5.15 -1.66 -14.33
CA VAL A 127 4.67 -1.67 -15.72
C VAL A 127 5.61 -2.48 -16.62
N ASP A 128 6.93 -2.28 -16.48
CA ASP A 128 7.95 -2.99 -17.25
C ASP A 128 7.97 -4.50 -16.93
N ALA A 129 7.62 -4.89 -15.71
CA ALA A 129 7.42 -6.28 -15.29
C ALA A 129 6.09 -6.88 -15.79
N GLY A 130 5.23 -6.10 -16.45
CA GLY A 130 3.91 -6.50 -16.90
C GLY A 130 2.86 -6.55 -15.78
N ALA A 131 3.14 -5.94 -14.64
CA ALA A 131 2.22 -5.82 -13.51
C ALA A 131 1.32 -4.59 -13.65
N ALA A 132 0.14 -4.65 -13.03
CA ALA A 132 -0.78 -3.52 -13.02
C ALA A 132 -0.35 -2.46 -12.01
N VAL A 133 -0.54 -1.19 -12.36
CA VAL A 133 -0.43 -0.05 -11.45
C VAL A 133 -1.77 0.68 -11.43
N PHE A 134 -2.42 0.71 -10.27
CA PHE A 134 -3.67 1.43 -10.05
C PHE A 134 -3.35 2.75 -9.34
N VAL A 135 -3.74 3.87 -9.95
CA VAL A 135 -3.52 5.22 -9.44
C VAL A 135 -4.85 5.81 -9.02
N VAL A 136 -4.91 6.34 -7.80
CA VAL A 136 -6.07 7.04 -7.25
C VAL A 136 -5.71 8.51 -7.03
N GLU A 137 -6.47 9.41 -7.65
CA GLU A 137 -6.34 10.86 -7.46
C GLU A 137 -7.51 11.41 -6.65
N TYR A 138 -7.21 12.19 -5.60
CA TYR A 138 -8.22 12.80 -4.72
C TYR A 138 -8.49 14.27 -5.05
N ARG A 139 -7.70 14.85 -5.95
CA ARG A 139 -7.72 16.27 -6.28
C ARG A 139 -7.60 16.47 -7.78
N GLY A 140 -7.82 17.71 -8.19
CA GLY A 140 -7.78 18.10 -9.59
C GLY A 140 -9.15 18.07 -10.25
N ARG A 141 -9.21 18.62 -11.47
CA ARG A 141 -10.42 18.57 -12.31
C ARG A 141 -10.39 17.25 -13.09
N PRO A 142 -11.51 16.51 -13.19
CA PRO A 142 -11.54 15.23 -13.92
C PRO A 142 -10.93 15.30 -15.32
N ASP A 143 -11.26 16.35 -16.10
CA ASP A 143 -10.72 16.52 -17.46
C ASP A 143 -9.20 16.71 -17.51
N ASP A 144 -8.60 17.28 -16.46
CA ASP A 144 -7.16 17.54 -16.39
C ASP A 144 -6.41 16.29 -15.93
N VAL A 145 -6.92 15.62 -14.89
CA VAL A 145 -6.39 14.33 -14.42
C VAL A 145 -6.46 13.29 -15.53
N CYS A 146 -7.60 13.15 -16.21
CA CYS A 146 -7.74 12.19 -17.29
C CYS A 146 -6.97 12.54 -18.55
N ARG A 147 -6.57 13.81 -18.72
CA ARG A 147 -5.61 14.18 -19.77
C ARG A 147 -4.21 13.72 -19.42
N ALA A 148 -3.76 13.95 -18.19
CA ALA A 148 -2.46 13.51 -17.71
C ALA A 148 -2.34 11.98 -17.69
N ALA A 149 -3.41 11.28 -17.32
CA ALA A 149 -3.48 9.82 -17.32
C ALA A 149 -3.17 9.19 -18.69
N ARG A 150 -3.43 9.89 -19.81
CA ARG A 150 -3.14 9.39 -21.17
C ARG A 150 -1.65 9.18 -21.43
N ASP A 151 -0.80 9.90 -20.69
CA ASP A 151 0.64 9.79 -20.81
C ASP A 151 1.20 8.67 -19.91
N LEU A 152 0.40 8.12 -18.99
CA LEU A 152 0.77 7.02 -18.08
C LEU A 152 0.44 5.64 -18.67
N THR A 153 1.16 5.27 -19.73
CA THR A 153 0.95 3.97 -20.38
C THR A 153 1.21 2.81 -19.41
N GLY A 154 0.24 1.90 -19.27
CA GLY A 154 0.34 0.74 -18.38
C GLY A 154 -0.19 1.00 -16.96
N MET A 155 -0.66 2.21 -16.66
CA MET A 155 -1.31 2.55 -15.40
C MET A 155 -2.80 2.81 -15.61
N THR A 156 -3.62 2.47 -14.61
CA THR A 156 -5.04 2.79 -14.59
C THR A 156 -5.28 3.89 -13.57
N VAL A 157 -5.82 5.03 -14.01
CA VAL A 157 -6.07 6.19 -13.15
C VAL A 157 -7.56 6.34 -12.89
N VAL A 158 -7.91 6.54 -11.62
CA VAL A 158 -9.28 6.86 -11.18
C VAL A 158 -9.28 8.11 -10.31
N LEU A 159 -10.38 8.85 -10.32
CA LEU A 159 -10.65 9.87 -9.31
C LEU A 159 -11.62 9.33 -8.27
N ALA A 160 -11.35 9.65 -7.01
CA ALA A 160 -12.20 9.32 -5.87
C ALA A 160 -12.23 10.50 -4.88
N ASP A 161 -13.21 10.50 -3.98
CA ASP A 161 -13.12 11.31 -2.77
C ASP A 161 -12.15 10.69 -1.76
N ARG A 162 -11.57 11.52 -0.89
CA ARG A 162 -10.56 11.08 0.08
C ARG A 162 -11.13 10.12 1.15
N ASP A 163 -12.42 10.20 1.42
CA ASP A 163 -13.09 9.34 2.41
C ASP A 163 -13.40 7.95 1.82
N LEU A 164 -13.23 7.78 0.49
CA LEU A 164 -13.45 6.56 -0.28
C LEU A 164 -14.88 6.00 -0.12
N ASP A 165 -15.86 6.88 0.11
CA ASP A 165 -17.26 6.51 0.33
C ASP A 165 -18.22 6.96 -0.78
N GLY A 166 -17.68 7.65 -1.79
CA GLY A 166 -18.38 8.14 -2.97
C GLY A 166 -18.15 7.32 -4.24
N PRO A 167 -18.61 7.83 -5.39
CA PRO A 167 -18.40 7.18 -6.68
C PRO A 167 -16.92 7.26 -7.10
N VAL A 168 -16.46 6.22 -7.79
CA VAL A 168 -15.16 6.21 -8.46
C VAL A 168 -15.39 6.51 -9.94
N ASP A 169 -14.77 7.59 -10.43
CA ASP A 169 -14.83 8.01 -11.83
C ASP A 169 -13.56 7.56 -12.55
N PRO A 170 -13.60 6.48 -13.36
CA PRO A 170 -12.45 6.07 -14.14
C PRO A 170 -12.19 7.05 -15.28
N CYS A 171 -10.92 7.28 -15.60
CA CYS A 171 -10.56 8.01 -16.81
C CYS A 171 -10.85 7.16 -18.06
N PRO A 172 -11.55 7.73 -19.08
CA PRO A 172 -11.89 7.01 -20.31
C PRO A 172 -10.70 6.78 -21.24
#